data_AF-A0AA40IRZ5-F1
#
_entry.id   AF-A0AA40IRZ5-F1
#
_cell.length_a   1.000
_cell.length_b   1.000
_cell.length_c   1.000
_cell.angle_alpha   90.00
_cell.angle_beta   90.00
_cell.angle_gamma   90.00
#
_symmetry.space_group_name_H-M   'P 1'
#
loop_
_entity.id
_entity.type
_entity.pdbx_description
1 polymer ?
#
loop_
_entity_poly.entity_id
_entity_poly.type
_entity_poly.pdbx_seq_one_letter_code
_entity_poly.pdbx_strand_id
1 'polypeptide(L)'
;MKVESGQPTEILIYNEYKYALREIQEEYMPALIPYVKNPAFKRRGRKSKIVKMFNCYSLHYARLMDLVKLQEMRQGLCRNKDGTLTETGQREIMCFLYRYWSCCFTKDKEKALKDTLEFNKGFLLPLDENTVRTQTRQAEKADKIKAVKKLKDKGLMQKGIAKELKVTQQYVSKILKELQ
;
A
#
# COMPACT_ATOMS: atom_id res chain seq x y z
N MET A 1 -16.83 33.55 72.05
CA MET A 1 -15.52 33.01 72.47
C MET A 1 -14.49 34.10 72.29
N LYS A 2 -13.74 34.47 73.34
CA LYS A 2 -12.63 35.43 73.24
C LYS A 2 -11.43 34.71 72.65
N VAL A 3 -10.85 35.27 71.59
CA VAL A 3 -9.60 34.81 70.99
C VAL A 3 -8.56 35.90 71.24
N GLU A 4 -7.50 35.56 71.99
CA GLU A 4 -6.49 36.50 72.51
C GLU A 4 -5.29 36.72 71.57
N SER A 5 -5.40 36.45 70.26
CA SER A 5 -4.35 36.79 69.30
C SER A 5 -4.93 37.52 68.08
N GLY A 6 -4.41 38.73 67.82
CA GLY A 6 -4.88 39.66 66.79
C GLY A 6 -4.55 39.26 65.34
N GLN A 7 -4.61 37.97 65.00
CA GLN A 7 -4.45 37.51 63.62
C GLN A 7 -5.82 37.30 62.96
N PRO A 8 -6.04 37.79 61.72
CA PRO A 8 -7.29 37.57 61.01
C PRO A 8 -7.48 36.07 60.77
N THR A 9 -8.61 35.54 61.25
CA THR A 9 -8.97 34.13 61.13
C THR A 9 -10.20 33.99 60.24
N GLU A 10 -10.15 33.05 59.30
CA GLU A 10 -11.23 32.80 58.36
C GLU A 10 -12.32 31.96 59.03
N ILE A 11 -13.54 32.50 59.12
CA ILE A 11 -14.69 31.79 59.69
C ILE A 11 -15.23 30.86 58.61
N LEU A 12 -14.97 29.56 58.74
CA LEU A 12 -15.56 28.54 57.87
C LEU A 12 -17.00 28.28 58.30
N ILE A 13 -17.95 28.83 57.55
CA ILE A 13 -19.38 28.59 57.73
C ILE A 13 -19.73 27.33 56.94
N TYR A 14 -20.11 26.27 57.65
CA TYR A 14 -20.60 25.04 57.05
C TYR A 14 -22.13 25.07 56.97
N ASN A 15 -22.68 24.76 55.81
CA ASN A 15 -24.13 24.65 55.65
C ASN A 15 -24.61 23.29 56.17
N GLU A 16 -25.81 23.22 56.75
CA GLU A 16 -26.41 21.96 57.25
C GLU A 16 -26.92 21.02 56.14
N TYR A 17 -26.82 21.43 54.87
CA TYR A 17 -27.32 20.66 53.75
C TYR A 17 -26.63 19.30 53.63
N LYS A 18 -27.43 18.24 53.62
CA LYS A 18 -26.99 16.87 53.36
C LYS A 18 -27.43 16.49 51.96
N TYR A 19 -26.49 16.08 51.14
CA TYR A 19 -26.74 15.66 49.77
C TYR A 19 -26.51 14.16 49.64
N ALA A 20 -27.33 13.48 48.84
CA ALA A 20 -27.01 12.13 48.43
C ALA A 20 -25.83 12.18 47.44
N LEU A 21 -24.83 11.30 47.61
CA LEU A 21 -23.66 11.26 46.74
C LEU A 21 -24.04 11.13 45.25
N ARG A 22 -25.15 10.46 44.96
CA ARG A 22 -25.67 10.27 43.60
C ARG A 22 -26.24 11.56 43.01
N GLU A 23 -26.89 12.40 43.81
CA GLU A 23 -27.40 13.72 43.37
C GLU A 23 -26.24 14.63 42.98
N ILE A 24 -25.18 14.67 43.80
CA ILE A 24 -23.96 15.43 43.50
C ILE A 24 -23.32 14.95 42.19
N GLN A 25 -23.22 13.63 41.99
CA GLN A 25 -22.66 13.05 40.78
C GLN A 25 -23.49 13.39 39.53
N GLU A 26 -24.82 13.42 39.64
CA GLU A 26 -25.70 13.75 38.53
C GLU A 26 -25.67 15.24 38.18
N GLU A 27 -25.68 16.12 39.19
CA GLU A 27 -25.72 17.57 39.03
C GLU A 27 -24.37 18.15 38.58
N TYR A 28 -23.27 17.69 39.19
CA TYR A 28 -21.93 18.26 38.97
C TYR A 28 -21.06 17.40 38.02
N MET A 29 -21.44 16.16 37.72
CA MET A 29 -20.71 15.26 36.79
C MET A 29 -21.61 14.65 35.71
N PRO A 30 -22.28 15.47 34.87
CA PRO A 30 -23.23 14.98 33.87
C PRO A 30 -22.62 14.01 32.85
N ALA A 31 -21.31 14.12 32.61
CA ALA A 31 -20.56 13.21 31.74
C ALA A 31 -20.57 11.75 32.23
N LEU A 32 -20.71 11.50 33.53
CA LEU A 32 -20.69 10.16 34.13
C LEU A 32 -22.08 9.53 34.28
N ILE A 33 -23.16 10.29 34.11
CA ILE A 33 -24.55 9.82 34.24
C ILE A 33 -24.81 8.49 33.51
N PRO A 34 -24.33 8.27 32.26
CA PRO A 34 -24.55 7.00 31.57
C PRO A 34 -23.92 5.79 32.27
N TYR A 35 -22.77 5.98 32.94
CA TYR A 35 -22.08 4.94 33.70
C TYR A 35 -22.74 4.70 35.07
N VAL A 36 -23.25 5.75 35.71
CA VAL A 36 -23.97 5.65 36.99
C VAL A 36 -25.29 4.90 36.80
N LYS A 37 -26.01 5.16 35.70
CA LYS A 37 -27.27 4.48 35.37
C LYS A 37 -27.06 3.07 34.82
N ASN A 38 -25.96 2.84 34.09
CA ASN A 38 -25.59 1.54 33.55
C ASN A 38 -24.07 1.34 33.66
N PRO A 39 -23.60 0.56 34.66
CA PRO A 39 -22.16 0.29 34.84
C PRO A 39 -21.49 -0.37 33.63
N ALA A 40 -22.25 -1.01 32.74
CA ALA A 40 -21.75 -1.62 31.51
C ALA A 40 -21.72 -0.67 30.30
N PHE A 41 -22.10 0.60 30.47
CA PHE A 41 -22.08 1.58 29.39
C PHE A 41 -20.65 1.79 28.88
N LYS A 42 -20.41 1.57 27.58
CA LYS A 42 -19.13 1.89 26.93
C LYS A 42 -19.36 2.99 25.90
N ARG A 43 -18.73 4.16 26.11
CA ARG A 43 -18.68 5.20 25.07
C ARG A 43 -18.06 4.62 23.80
N ARG A 44 -18.57 5.05 22.64
CA ARG A 44 -17.96 4.70 21.35
C ARG A 44 -16.48 5.11 21.39
N GLY A 45 -15.60 4.15 21.20
CA GLY A 45 -14.16 4.40 21.11
C GLY A 45 -13.82 5.31 19.94
N ARG A 46 -12.56 5.73 19.88
CA ARG A 46 -12.03 6.47 18.72
C ARG A 46 -12.29 5.68 17.44
N LYS A 47 -12.78 6.33 16.38
CA LYS A 47 -12.90 5.71 15.06
C LYS A 47 -11.55 5.12 14.66
N SER A 48 -11.55 3.89 14.14
CA SER A 48 -10.32 3.26 13.65
C SER A 48 -9.71 4.15 12.56
N LYS A 49 -8.39 4.39 12.67
CA LYS A 49 -7.65 5.09 11.62
C LYS A 49 -7.52 4.13 10.43
N ILE A 50 -7.88 4.58 9.23
CA ILE A 50 -7.57 3.83 8.01
C ILE A 50 -6.04 3.85 7.85
N VAL A 51 -5.39 2.72 8.15
CA VAL A 51 -3.96 2.54 7.91
C VAL A 51 -3.81 1.95 6.50
N LYS A 52 -3.31 2.75 5.55
CA LYS A 52 -2.91 2.21 4.24
C LYS A 52 -1.65 1.37 4.44
N MET A 53 -1.74 0.08 4.17
CA MET A 53 -0.61 -0.83 4.25
C MET A 53 0.25 -0.66 2.99
N PHE A 54 1.35 0.11 3.10
CA PHE A 54 2.30 0.32 2.00
C PHE A 54 3.22 -0.90 1.82
N ASN A 55 2.66 -2.01 1.36
CA ASN A 55 3.39 -3.23 1.07
C ASN A 55 3.67 -3.38 -0.44
N CYS A 56 4.57 -4.30 -0.82
CA CYS A 56 4.92 -4.52 -2.22
C CYS A 56 3.71 -4.84 -3.10
N TYR A 57 2.70 -5.53 -2.57
CA TYR A 57 1.47 -5.86 -3.30
C TYR A 57 0.68 -4.60 -3.68
N SER A 58 0.43 -3.72 -2.70
CA SER A 58 -0.23 -2.43 -2.92
C SER A 58 0.55 -1.53 -3.87
N LEU A 59 1.88 -1.59 -3.82
CA LEU A 59 2.76 -0.84 -4.71
C LEU A 59 2.63 -1.33 -6.16
N HIS A 60 2.68 -2.64 -6.41
CA HIS A 60 2.54 -3.18 -7.77
C HIS A 60 1.18 -2.81 -8.38
N TYR A 61 0.11 -2.90 -7.60
CA TYR A 61 -1.22 -2.47 -8.04
C TYR A 61 -1.25 -0.97 -8.36
N ALA A 62 -0.70 -0.12 -7.50
CA ALA A 62 -0.62 1.31 -7.76
C ALA A 62 0.14 1.62 -9.05
N ARG A 63 1.27 0.94 -9.33
CA ARG A 63 2.03 1.11 -10.58
C ARG A 63 1.25 0.68 -11.82
N LEU A 64 0.40 -0.34 -11.73
CA LEU A 64 -0.50 -0.70 -12.84
C LEU A 64 -1.51 0.41 -13.08
N MET A 65 -2.16 0.90 -12.03
CA MET A 65 -3.16 1.95 -12.15
C MET A 65 -2.55 3.28 -12.64
N ASP A 66 -1.31 3.60 -12.26
CA ASP A 66 -0.57 4.74 -12.78
C ASP A 66 -0.45 4.65 -14.32
N LEU A 67 -0.11 3.48 -14.87
CA LEU A 67 0.02 3.27 -16.32
C LEU A 67 -1.32 3.40 -17.05
N VAL A 68 -2.39 2.82 -16.50
CA VAL A 68 -3.76 2.96 -17.02
C VAL A 68 -4.16 4.44 -17.01
N LYS A 69 -3.91 5.14 -15.90
CA LYS A 69 -4.26 6.55 -15.77
C LYS A 69 -3.45 7.42 -16.74
N LEU A 70 -2.18 7.11 -16.95
CA LEU A 70 -1.34 7.81 -17.94
C LEU A 70 -1.85 7.62 -19.37
N GLN A 71 -2.28 6.42 -19.73
CA GLN A 71 -2.88 6.14 -21.04
C GLN A 71 -4.18 6.93 -21.22
N GLU A 72 -5.05 6.91 -20.21
CA GLU A 72 -6.31 7.66 -20.20
C GLU A 72 -6.08 9.17 -20.35
N MET A 73 -5.21 9.76 -19.54
CA MET A 73 -4.90 11.19 -19.58
C MET A 73 -4.29 11.64 -20.91
N ARG A 74 -3.61 10.74 -21.62
CA ARG A 74 -3.01 11.01 -22.93
C ARG A 74 -3.91 10.61 -24.09
N GLN A 75 -5.13 10.14 -23.83
CA GLN A 75 -6.07 9.68 -24.84
C GLN A 75 -5.44 8.63 -25.78
N GLY A 76 -4.61 7.74 -25.22
CA GLY A 76 -3.93 6.70 -25.97
C GLY A 76 -2.69 7.14 -26.75
N LEU A 77 -2.27 8.41 -26.67
CA LEU A 77 -1.00 8.90 -27.23
C LEU A 77 0.19 8.54 -26.33
N CYS A 78 1.34 8.31 -26.97
CA CYS A 78 2.58 7.94 -26.30
C CYS A 78 3.66 9.00 -26.50
N ARG A 79 4.60 9.11 -25.55
CA ARG A 79 5.74 10.02 -25.71
C ARG A 79 6.75 9.44 -26.69
N ASN A 80 7.32 10.29 -27.54
CA ASN A 80 8.47 9.96 -28.37
C ASN A 80 9.79 10.30 -27.63
N LYS A 81 10.95 10.05 -28.26
CA LYS A 81 12.28 10.37 -27.71
C LYS A 81 12.43 11.85 -27.35
N ASP A 82 11.85 12.73 -28.16
CA ASP A 82 11.89 14.19 -27.96
C ASP A 82 10.85 14.69 -26.93
N GLY A 83 10.07 13.78 -26.35
CA GLY A 83 9.05 14.09 -25.34
C GLY A 83 7.70 14.54 -25.90
N THR A 84 7.58 14.76 -27.21
CA THR A 84 6.30 15.04 -27.89
C THR A 84 5.34 13.85 -27.84
N LEU A 85 4.03 14.11 -27.88
CA LEU A 85 3.00 13.06 -27.90
C LEU A 85 2.71 12.65 -29.34
N THR A 86 2.84 11.36 -29.63
CA THR A 86 2.59 10.74 -30.94
C THR A 86 1.85 9.42 -30.78
N GLU A 87 1.27 8.93 -31.87
CA GLU A 87 0.50 7.68 -31.89
C GLU A 87 1.38 6.43 -31.76
N THR A 88 2.64 6.52 -32.22
CA THR A 88 3.64 5.43 -32.31
C THR A 88 4.83 5.63 -31.38
N GLY A 89 4.64 6.35 -30.27
CA GLY A 89 5.68 6.58 -29.28
C GLY A 89 6.05 5.32 -28.47
N GLN A 90 6.39 5.50 -27.19
CA GLN A 90 6.86 4.45 -26.27
C GLN A 90 5.79 3.42 -25.81
N ARG A 91 4.84 3.03 -26.68
CA ARG A 91 3.76 2.09 -26.37
C ARG A 91 4.27 0.69 -26.01
N GLU A 92 5.34 0.22 -26.65
CA GLU A 92 5.98 -1.07 -26.35
C GLU A 92 6.52 -1.08 -24.92
N ILE A 93 7.12 0.04 -24.48
CA ILE A 93 7.64 0.22 -23.13
C ILE A 93 6.49 0.25 -22.12
N MET A 94 5.41 0.97 -22.43
CA MET A 94 4.23 0.99 -21.56
C MET A 94 3.62 -0.41 -21.41
N CYS A 95 3.45 -1.17 -22.49
CA CYS A 95 3.02 -2.57 -22.46
C CYS A 95 3.98 -3.45 -21.65
N PHE A 96 5.30 -3.28 -21.82
CA PHE A 96 6.31 -4.04 -21.07
C PHE A 96 6.20 -3.77 -19.57
N LEU A 97 6.11 -2.51 -19.17
CA LEU A 97 5.97 -2.11 -17.77
C LEU A 97 4.66 -2.64 -17.18
N TYR A 98 3.56 -2.55 -17.94
CA TYR A 98 2.27 -3.07 -17.51
C TYR A 98 2.35 -4.59 -17.26
N ARG A 99 2.84 -5.37 -18.22
CA ARG A 99 3.03 -6.82 -18.05
C ARG A 99 3.95 -7.15 -16.88
N TYR A 100 5.03 -6.38 -16.71
CA TYR A 100 5.99 -6.57 -15.61
C TYR A 100 5.33 -6.43 -14.24
N TRP A 101 4.60 -5.32 -14.01
CA TRP A 101 3.92 -5.10 -12.75
C TRP A 101 2.76 -6.06 -12.54
N SER A 102 2.07 -6.46 -13.63
CA SER A 102 1.00 -7.44 -13.58
C SER A 102 1.52 -8.81 -13.16
N CYS A 103 2.63 -9.29 -13.74
CA CYS A 103 3.29 -10.51 -13.29
C CYS A 103 3.65 -10.44 -11.80
N CYS A 104 4.20 -9.31 -11.34
CA CYS A 104 4.56 -9.12 -9.94
C CYS A 104 3.34 -9.06 -8.99
N PHE A 105 2.16 -8.72 -9.51
CA PHE A 105 0.92 -8.59 -8.74
C PHE A 105 0.12 -9.90 -8.70
N THR A 106 -0.15 -10.49 -9.86
CA THR A 106 -0.97 -11.72 -9.99
C THR A 106 -0.15 -12.99 -9.79
N LYS A 107 1.16 -12.95 -10.03
CA LYS A 107 2.05 -14.13 -10.13
C LYS A 107 1.60 -15.14 -11.21
N ASP A 108 0.74 -14.70 -12.12
CA ASP A 108 0.20 -15.49 -13.23
C ASP A 108 0.53 -14.78 -14.54
N LYS A 109 1.34 -15.47 -15.36
CA LYS A 109 1.87 -14.95 -16.62
C LYS A 109 0.82 -14.89 -17.71
N GLU A 110 -0.09 -15.86 -17.76
CA GLU A 110 -1.12 -15.92 -18.79
C GLU A 110 -2.13 -14.81 -18.57
N LYS A 111 -2.56 -14.63 -17.32
CA LYS A 111 -3.39 -13.50 -16.93
C LYS A 111 -2.70 -12.17 -17.21
N ALA A 112 -1.42 -12.03 -16.83
CA ALA A 112 -0.67 -10.80 -17.08
C ALA A 112 -0.57 -10.47 -18.58
N LEU A 113 -0.37 -11.47 -19.44
CA LEU A 113 -0.38 -11.26 -20.89
C LEU A 113 -1.77 -10.85 -21.39
N LYS A 114 -2.83 -11.53 -20.96
CA LYS A 114 -4.21 -11.19 -21.32
C LYS A 114 -4.57 -9.75 -20.95
N ASP A 115 -4.25 -9.35 -19.71
CA ASP A 115 -4.50 -8.00 -19.21
C ASP A 115 -3.65 -6.96 -19.99
N THR A 116 -2.44 -7.32 -20.43
CA THR A 116 -1.60 -6.44 -21.26
C THR A 116 -2.17 -6.26 -22.67
N LEU A 117 -2.76 -7.30 -23.26
CA LEU A 117 -3.43 -7.20 -24.56
C LEU A 117 -4.67 -6.30 -24.47
N GLU A 118 -5.41 -6.36 -23.37
CA GLU A 118 -6.53 -5.45 -23.11
C GLU A 118 -6.03 -4.01 -22.95
N PHE A 119 -4.99 -3.80 -22.14
CA PHE A 119 -4.36 -2.49 -21.99
C PHE A 119 -3.87 -1.91 -23.33
N ASN A 120 -3.29 -2.73 -24.21
CA ASN A 120 -2.82 -2.30 -25.53
C ASN A 120 -3.94 -1.75 -26.43
N LYS A 121 -5.19 -2.18 -26.26
CA LYS A 121 -6.33 -1.66 -27.03
C LYS A 121 -6.65 -0.20 -26.72
N GLY A 122 -6.22 0.32 -25.57
CA GLY A 122 -6.44 1.71 -25.18
C GLY A 122 -5.50 2.72 -25.86
N PHE A 123 -4.54 2.26 -26.69
CA PHE A 123 -3.73 3.16 -27.50
C PHE A 123 -4.47 3.56 -28.77
N LEU A 124 -4.18 4.76 -29.29
CA LEU A 124 -4.77 5.22 -30.55
C LEU A 124 -4.40 4.30 -31.71
N LEU A 125 -3.13 3.87 -31.74
CA LEU A 125 -2.64 2.82 -32.62
C LEU A 125 -2.14 1.65 -31.75
N PRO A 126 -2.98 0.63 -31.49
CA PRO A 126 -2.55 -0.57 -30.76
C PRO A 126 -1.43 -1.31 -31.49
N LEU A 127 -0.59 -2.01 -30.73
CA LEU A 127 0.39 -2.95 -31.27
C LEU A 127 -0.30 -4.25 -31.72
N ASP A 128 0.28 -4.92 -32.72
CA ASP A 128 -0.10 -6.28 -33.06
C ASP A 128 0.14 -7.24 -31.88
N GLU A 129 -0.71 -8.25 -31.72
CA GLU A 129 -0.65 -9.19 -30.61
C GLU A 129 0.71 -9.92 -30.55
N ASN A 130 1.28 -10.34 -31.68
CA ASN A 130 2.57 -11.02 -31.71
C ASN A 130 3.70 -10.07 -31.28
N THR A 131 3.58 -8.79 -31.67
CA THR A 131 4.52 -7.74 -31.25
C THR A 131 4.46 -7.55 -29.74
N VAL A 132 3.26 -7.44 -29.15
CA VAL A 132 3.07 -7.33 -27.70
C VAL A 132 3.69 -8.55 -27.01
N ARG A 133 3.36 -9.77 -27.47
CA ARG A 133 3.87 -11.03 -26.89
C ARG A 133 5.39 -11.07 -26.87
N THR A 134 6.03 -10.71 -27.99
CA THR A 134 7.48 -10.79 -28.19
C THR A 134 8.21 -9.71 -27.40
N GLN A 135 7.79 -8.45 -27.54
CA GLN A 135 8.43 -7.30 -26.88
C GLN A 135 8.31 -7.39 -25.36
N THR A 136 7.18 -7.88 -24.86
CA THR A 136 6.93 -7.96 -23.42
C THR A 136 7.35 -9.29 -22.77
N ARG A 137 7.84 -10.27 -23.55
CA ARG A 137 8.22 -11.62 -23.05
C ARG A 137 9.20 -11.58 -21.88
N GLN A 138 10.13 -10.62 -21.90
CA GLN A 138 11.15 -10.49 -20.86
C GLN A 138 10.54 -10.14 -19.48
N ALA A 139 9.35 -9.53 -19.45
CA ALA A 139 8.67 -9.17 -18.21
C ALA A 139 8.38 -10.39 -17.31
N GLU A 140 8.14 -11.56 -17.91
CA GLU A 140 7.88 -12.81 -17.18
C GLU A 140 9.11 -13.35 -16.41
N LYS A 141 10.31 -12.89 -16.77
CA LYS A 141 11.54 -13.33 -16.09
C LYS A 141 11.75 -12.65 -14.75
N ALA A 142 11.01 -11.58 -14.44
CA ALA A 142 11.15 -10.78 -13.23
C ALA A 142 11.20 -11.62 -11.95
N ASP A 143 10.29 -12.58 -11.81
CA ASP A 143 10.22 -13.46 -10.64
C ASP A 143 11.45 -14.36 -10.52
N LYS A 144 11.92 -14.91 -11.65
CA LYS A 144 13.12 -15.75 -11.67
C LYS A 144 14.37 -14.94 -11.33
N ILE A 145 14.48 -13.72 -11.86
CA ILE A 145 15.59 -12.80 -11.56
C ILE A 145 15.59 -12.45 -10.06
N LYS A 146 14.43 -12.07 -9.50
CA LYS A 146 14.27 -11.79 -8.06
C LYS A 146 14.63 -13.01 -7.21
N ALA A 147 14.21 -14.21 -7.61
CA ALA A 147 14.52 -15.45 -6.91
C ALA A 147 16.02 -15.79 -6.94
N VAL A 148 16.66 -15.68 -8.11
CA VAL A 148 18.11 -15.87 -8.27
C VAL A 148 18.88 -14.90 -7.39
N LYS A 149 18.51 -13.60 -7.40
CA LYS A 149 19.14 -12.57 -6.57
C LYS A 149 19.00 -12.91 -5.08
N LYS A 150 17.78 -13.22 -4.62
CA LYS A 150 17.52 -13.60 -3.22
C LYS A 150 18.33 -14.82 -2.78
N LEU A 151 18.48 -15.84 -3.62
CA LEU A 151 19.27 -17.04 -3.28
C LEU A 151 20.77 -16.75 -3.31
N LYS A 152 21.23 -15.88 -4.21
CA LYS A 152 22.62 -15.43 -4.25
C LYS A 152 23.00 -14.62 -3.00
N ASP A 153 22.11 -13.73 -2.56
CA ASP A 153 22.28 -12.92 -1.34
C ASP A 153 22.30 -13.80 -0.08
N LYS A 154 21.63 -14.96 -0.10
CA LYS A 154 21.72 -16.00 0.94
C LYS A 154 23.03 -16.81 0.91
N GLY A 155 23.95 -16.49 0.00
CA GLY A 155 25.25 -17.17 -0.11
C GLY A 155 25.25 -18.46 -0.93
N LEU A 156 24.15 -18.83 -1.61
CA LEU A 156 24.15 -20.05 -2.42
C LEU A 156 25.06 -19.90 -3.66
N MET A 157 25.80 -20.96 -3.97
CA MET A 157 26.54 -21.08 -5.23
C MET A 157 25.59 -21.25 -6.42
N GLN A 158 26.03 -20.85 -7.61
CA GLN A 158 25.22 -20.92 -8.85
C GLN A 158 24.64 -22.32 -9.11
N LYS A 159 25.42 -23.38 -8.83
CA LYS A 159 24.98 -24.78 -8.95
C LYS A 159 23.82 -25.11 -8.00
N GLY A 160 23.84 -24.57 -6.78
CA GLY A 160 22.75 -24.74 -5.81
C GLY A 160 21.48 -23.99 -6.24
N ILE A 161 21.62 -22.75 -6.71
CA ILE A 161 20.51 -21.93 -7.22
C ILE A 161 19.82 -22.61 -8.42
N ALA A 162 20.62 -23.16 -9.34
CA ALA A 162 20.13 -23.88 -10.51
C ALA A 162 19.28 -25.11 -10.11
N LYS A 163 19.75 -25.88 -9.12
CA LYS A 163 19.03 -27.05 -8.59
C LYS A 163 17.71 -26.64 -7.92
N GLU A 164 17.73 -25.59 -7.10
CA GLU A 164 16.56 -25.08 -6.37
C GLU A 164 15.46 -24.58 -7.32
N LEU A 165 15.85 -23.78 -8.32
CA LEU A 165 14.92 -23.17 -9.26
C LEU A 165 14.57 -24.06 -10.46
N LYS A 166 15.12 -25.28 -10.52
CA LYS A 166 14.99 -26.22 -11.66
C LYS A 166 15.34 -25.57 -13.00
N VAL A 167 16.44 -24.82 -13.03
CA VAL A 167 16.97 -24.15 -14.22
C VAL A 167 18.42 -24.55 -14.46
N THR A 168 18.96 -24.25 -15.65
CA THR A 168 20.36 -24.56 -15.95
C THR A 168 21.30 -23.59 -15.23
N GLN A 169 22.51 -24.05 -14.88
CA GLN A 169 23.54 -23.19 -14.29
C GLN A 169 23.92 -22.04 -15.24
N GLN A 170 23.93 -22.29 -16.55
CA GLN A 170 24.17 -21.25 -17.56
C GLN A 170 23.12 -20.14 -17.51
N TYR A 171 21.86 -20.47 -17.27
CA TYR A 171 20.79 -19.48 -17.12
C TYR A 171 20.99 -18.61 -15.88
N VAL A 172 21.38 -19.21 -14.74
CA VAL A 172 21.73 -18.46 -13.52
C VAL A 172 22.94 -17.54 -13.77
N SER A 173 23.97 -18.04 -14.46
CA SER A 173 25.16 -17.26 -14.82
C SER A 173 24.81 -16.05 -15.69
N LYS A 174 23.95 -16.22 -16.71
CA LYS A 174 23.46 -15.12 -17.55
C LYS A 174 22.73 -14.05 -16.73
N ILE A 175 21.78 -14.46 -15.87
CA ILE A 175 21.06 -13.52 -15.00
C ILE A 175 22.01 -12.75 -14.09
N LEU A 176 22.98 -13.43 -13.47
CA LEU A 176 23.93 -12.77 -12.57
C LEU A 176 24.83 -11.78 -13.31
N LYS A 177 25.25 -12.09 -14.55
CA LYS A 177 26.00 -11.15 -15.40
C LYS A 177 25.19 -9.93 -15.81
N GLU A 178 23.89 -10.08 -16.06
CA GLU A 178 22.97 -8.97 -16.36
C GLU A 178 22.73 -8.05 -15.15
N LEU A 179 23.07 -8.49 -13.93
CA LEU A 179 22.88 -7.75 -12.67
C LEU A 179 24.17 -7.09 -12.15
N GLN A 180 25.32 -7.36 -12.76
CA GLN A 180 26.63 -6.77 -12.45
C GLN A 180 26.84 -5.50 -13.26
#